data_AF-A0A925D7F1-F1
#
_entry.id   AF-A0A925D7F1-F1
#
_cell.length_a   1.000
_cell.length_b   1.000
_cell.length_c   1.000
_cell.angle_alpha   90.00
_cell.angle_beta   90.00
_cell.angle_gamma   90.00
#
_symmetry.space_group_name_H-M   'P 1'
#
loop_
_entity.id
_entity.type
_entity.pdbx_description
1 polymer ?
#
loop_
_entity_poly.entity_id
_entity_poly.type
_entity_poly.pdbx_seq_one_letter_code
_entity_poly.pdbx_strand_id
1 'polypeptide(L)'
;FARDRAADFAGRLLVEAGAKPEDWIAQGFRLAISRPPSEKEIAASLVFLEQQRERRAARDKSLSADQVRQESLADFCQALFSLNEFIYVD
;
A
#
# COMPACT_ATOMS: atom_id res chain seq x y z
N PHE A 1 15.85 5.13 -1.13
CA PHE A 1 15.36 4.83 -2.50
C PHE A 1 14.04 4.06 -2.50
N ALA A 2 14.00 2.76 -2.18
CA ALA A 2 12.76 1.97 -2.26
C ALA A 2 11.63 2.51 -1.34
N ARG A 3 11.98 2.92 -0.11
CA ARG A 3 11.03 3.52 0.84
C ARG A 3 10.49 4.87 0.37
N ASP A 4 11.33 5.70 -0.24
CA ASP A 4 10.94 7.03 -0.73
C ASP A 4 9.99 6.90 -1.93
N ARG A 5 10.30 5.99 -2.86
CA ARG A 5 9.39 5.66 -3.97
C ARG A 5 8.05 5.12 -3.48
N ALA A 6 8.05 4.29 -2.44
CA ALA A 6 6.83 3.80 -1.82
C ALA A 6 6.02 4.93 -1.13
N ALA A 7 6.69 5.92 -0.53
CA ALA A 7 6.03 7.10 0.04
C ALA A 7 5.36 7.95 -1.06
N ASP A 8 6.10 8.26 -2.11
CA ASP A 8 5.59 9.05 -3.24
C ASP A 8 4.41 8.36 -3.91
N PHE A 9 4.51 7.03 -4.10
CA PHE A 9 3.45 6.22 -4.67
C PHE A 9 2.20 6.18 -3.78
N ALA A 10 2.37 6.05 -2.46
CA ALA A 10 1.25 6.13 -1.51
C ALA A 10 0.56 7.50 -1.56
N GLY A 11 1.33 8.59 -1.59
CA GLY A 11 0.79 9.95 -1.74
C GLY A 11 -0.04 10.09 -3.02
N ARG A 12 0.47 9.55 -4.13
CA ARG A 12 -0.25 9.51 -5.41
C ARG A 12 -1.55 8.72 -5.31
N LEU A 13 -1.55 7.54 -4.67
CA LEU A 13 -2.75 6.74 -4.49
C LEU A 13 -3.80 7.44 -3.62
N LEU A 14 -3.42 8.17 -2.57
CA LEU A 14 -4.37 8.93 -1.74
C LEU A 14 -5.08 10.05 -2.51
N VAL A 15 -4.45 10.60 -3.54
CA VAL A 15 -5.00 11.67 -4.38
C VAL A 15 -5.79 11.12 -5.57
N GLU A 16 -5.27 10.08 -6.23
CA GLU A 16 -5.81 9.57 -7.49
C GLU A 16 -6.81 8.43 -7.31
N ALA A 17 -6.74 7.66 -6.22
CA ALA A 17 -7.69 6.61 -5.94
C ALA A 17 -8.82 7.12 -5.01
N GLY A 18 -9.95 6.41 -5.02
CA GLY A 18 -11.13 6.76 -4.23
C GLY A 18 -10.88 6.83 -2.71
N ALA A 19 -11.91 7.11 -1.92
CA ALA A 19 -11.73 7.37 -0.49
C ALA A 19 -11.51 6.10 0.37
N LYS A 20 -11.66 4.91 -0.22
CA LYS A 20 -11.64 3.63 0.53
C LYS A 20 -10.32 2.89 0.36
N PRO A 21 -9.87 2.14 1.38
CA PRO A 21 -8.68 1.28 1.29
C PRO A 21 -8.68 0.34 0.08
N GLU A 22 -9.82 -0.22 -0.28
CA GLU A 22 -10.00 -1.10 -1.43
C GLU A 22 -9.65 -0.41 -2.75
N ASP A 23 -9.98 0.88 -2.89
CA ASP A 23 -9.68 1.67 -4.07
C ASP A 23 -8.16 1.87 -4.22
N TRP A 24 -7.49 2.15 -3.10
CA TRP A 24 -6.02 2.32 -3.06
C TRP A 24 -5.31 1.02 -3.42
N ILE A 25 -5.76 -0.11 -2.86
CA ILE A 25 -5.21 -1.44 -3.15
C ILE A 25 -5.41 -1.76 -4.63
N ALA A 26 -6.63 -1.62 -5.16
CA ALA A 26 -6.92 -1.94 -6.54
C ALA A 26 -6.11 -1.07 -7.52
N GLN A 27 -5.99 0.23 -7.24
CA GLN A 27 -5.18 1.13 -8.07
C GLN A 27 -3.69 0.86 -7.95
N GLY A 28 -3.19 0.53 -6.74
CA GLY A 28 -1.81 0.14 -6.51
C GLY A 28 -1.41 -1.06 -7.34
N PHE A 29 -2.20 -2.14 -7.32
CA PHE A 29 -1.98 -3.34 -8.13
C PHE A 29 -1.99 -3.04 -9.63
N ARG A 30 -2.95 -2.24 -10.12
CA ARG A 30 -3.00 -1.86 -11.54
C ARG A 30 -1.75 -1.10 -12.00
N LEU A 31 -1.25 -0.20 -11.16
CA LEU A 31 -0.11 0.65 -11.53
C LEU A 31 1.25 -0.02 -11.31
N ALA A 32 1.39 -0.85 -10.27
CA ALA A 32 2.66 -1.48 -9.91
C ALA A 32 2.85 -2.88 -10.52
N ILE A 33 1.75 -3.63 -10.68
CA ILE A 33 1.75 -5.04 -11.09
C ILE A 33 1.04 -5.23 -12.45
N SER A 34 0.49 -4.16 -13.04
CA SER A 34 -0.19 -4.18 -14.35
C SER A 34 -1.40 -5.11 -14.46
N ARG A 35 -2.03 -5.47 -13.32
CA ARG A 35 -3.27 -6.27 -13.26
C ARG A 35 -4.12 -5.87 -12.06
N PRO A 36 -5.44 -6.17 -12.05
CA PRO A 36 -6.22 -6.07 -10.82
C PRO A 36 -5.76 -7.12 -9.79
N PRO A 37 -5.94 -6.84 -8.48
CA PRO A 37 -5.73 -7.84 -7.45
C PRO A 37 -6.85 -8.89 -7.49
N SER A 38 -6.53 -10.12 -7.11
CA SER A 38 -7.51 -11.15 -6.80
C SER A 38 -8.21 -10.88 -5.45
N GLU A 39 -9.34 -11.53 -5.19
CA GLU A 39 -10.06 -11.40 -3.91
C GLU A 39 -9.18 -11.75 -2.70
N LYS A 40 -8.32 -12.77 -2.83
CA LYS A 40 -7.38 -13.18 -1.78
C LYS A 40 -6.34 -12.09 -1.52
N GLU A 41 -5.85 -11.44 -2.57
CA GLU A 41 -4.88 -10.35 -2.45
C GLU A 41 -5.50 -9.10 -1.87
N ILE A 42 -6.76 -8.78 -2.22
CA ILE A 42 -7.52 -7.70 -1.59
C ILE A 42 -7.63 -7.96 -0.08
N ALA A 43 -8.11 -9.15 0.30
CA ALA A 43 -8.27 -9.52 1.70
C ALA A 43 -6.94 -9.45 2.48
N ALA A 44 -5.87 -10.01 1.93
CA ALA A 44 -4.54 -9.98 2.55
C ALA A 44 -4.00 -8.53 2.67
N SER A 45 -4.21 -7.71 1.64
CA SER A 45 -3.76 -6.31 1.62
C SER A 45 -4.52 -5.44 2.62
N LEU A 46 -5.83 -5.63 2.78
CA LEU A 46 -6.64 -4.94 3.79
C LEU A 46 -6.17 -5.28 5.21
N VAL A 47 -5.97 -6.56 5.50
CA VAL A 47 -5.45 -7.02 6.80
C VAL A 47 -4.06 -6.44 7.06
N PHE A 48 -3.18 -6.48 6.05
CA PHE A 48 -1.84 -5.92 6.17
C PHE A 48 -1.88 -4.41 6.45
N LEU A 49 -2.67 -3.65 5.69
CA LEU A 49 -2.77 -2.20 5.83
C LEU A 49 -3.26 -1.80 7.22
N GLU A 50 -4.25 -2.53 7.75
CA GLU A 50 -4.77 -2.29 9.09
C GLU A 50 -3.72 -2.60 10.17
N GLN A 51 -2.99 -3.71 10.05
CA GLN A 51 -1.88 -4.01 10.96
C GLN A 51 -0.80 -2.94 10.94
N GLN A 52 -0.45 -2.38 9.77
CA GLN A 52 0.53 -1.29 9.71
C GLN A 52 -0.02 0.00 10.32
N ARG A 53 -1.31 0.30 10.10
CA ARG A 53 -1.99 1.46 10.73
C ARG A 53 -1.89 1.38 12.25
N GLU A 54 -2.24 0.24 12.84
CA GLU A 54 -2.17 0.02 14.29
C GLU A 54 -0.74 0.11 14.81
N ARG A 55 0.21 -0.56 14.16
CA ARG A 55 1.64 -0.54 14.56
C ARG A 55 2.21 0.87 14.53
N ARG A 56 1.90 1.66 13.49
CA ARG A 56 2.36 3.04 13.34
C ARG A 56 1.79 3.93 14.45
N ALA A 57 0.47 3.88 14.66
CA ALA A 57 -0.18 4.65 15.72
C ALA A 57 0.29 4.27 17.13
N ALA A 58 0.59 2.99 17.37
CA ALA A 58 1.11 2.52 18.64
C ALA A 58 2.56 2.94 18.88
N ARG A 59 3.39 2.95 17.83
CA ARG A 59 4.81 3.31 17.90
C ARG A 59 5.01 4.81 18.11
N ASP A 60 4.19 5.64 17.50
CA ASP A 60 4.25 7.09 17.63
C ASP A 60 2.86 7.71 17.73
N LYS A 61 2.48 8.06 18.96
CA LYS A 61 1.17 8.65 19.29
C LYS A 61 1.07 10.13 18.89
N SER A 62 2.17 10.76 18.47
CA SER A 62 2.16 12.14 18.01
C SER A 62 1.70 12.28 16.56
N LEU A 63 1.67 11.17 15.80
CA LEU A 63 1.22 11.16 14.42
C LEU A 63 -0.29 11.44 14.33
N SER A 64 -0.66 12.36 13.44
CA SER A 64 -2.05 12.55 13.04
C SER A 64 -2.59 11.33 12.30
N ALA A 65 -3.93 11.19 12.25
CA ALA A 65 -4.57 10.09 11.55
C ALA A 65 -4.17 10.03 10.05
N ASP A 66 -3.96 11.18 9.42
CA ASP A 66 -3.56 11.24 8.01
C ASP A 66 -2.09 10.86 7.81
N GLN A 67 -1.19 11.22 8.73
CA GLN A 67 0.18 10.74 8.71
C GLN A 67 0.25 9.22 8.91
N VAL A 68 -0.54 8.68 9.85
CA VAL A 68 -0.62 7.22 10.05
C VAL A 68 -1.12 6.52 8.78
N ARG A 69 -2.15 7.07 8.13
CA ARG A 69 -2.72 6.56 6.87
C ARG A 69 -1.71 6.58 5.73
N GLN A 70 -1.00 7.70 5.55
CA GLN A 70 0.01 7.83 4.50
C GLN A 70 1.19 6.87 4.73
N GLU A 71 1.66 6.76 5.97
CA GLU A 71 2.78 5.87 6.31
C GLU A 71 2.42 4.39 6.22
N SER A 72 1.21 4.00 6.64
CA SER A 72 0.75 2.61 6.50
C SER A 72 0.55 2.22 5.03
N LEU A 73 0.03 3.13 4.21
CA LEU A 73 -0.10 2.91 2.77
C LEU A 73 1.28 2.83 2.09
N ALA A 74 2.25 3.60 2.56
CA ALA A 74 3.62 3.50 2.06
C ALA A 74 4.28 2.16 2.42
N ASP A 75 4.00 1.63 3.62
CA ASP A 75 4.44 0.27 3.99
C ASP A 75 3.82 -0.79 3.06
N PHE A 76 2.54 -0.64 2.70
CA PHE A 76 1.88 -1.49 1.69
C PHE A 76 2.54 -1.36 0.30
N CYS A 77 2.80 -0.13 -0.17
CA CYS A 77 3.44 0.10 -1.46
C CYS A 77 4.84 -0.54 -1.53
N GLN A 78 5.59 -0.48 -0.43
CA GLN A 78 6.89 -1.14 -0.35
C GLN A 78 6.76 -2.67 -0.43
N ALA A 79 5.76 -3.26 0.23
CA ALA A 79 5.48 -4.69 0.12
C ALA A 79 5.05 -5.09 -1.30
N LEU A 80 4.20 -4.26 -1.94
CA LEU A 80 3.72 -4.44 -3.30
C LEU A 80 4.88 -4.46 -4.31
N PHE A 81 5.82 -3.51 -4.21
CA PHE A 81 7.02 -3.49 -5.05
C PHE A 81 7.96 -4.67 -4.80
N SER A 82 7.80 -5.36 -3.67
CA SER A 82 8.59 -6.54 -3.32
C SER A 82 7.90 -7.85 -3.73
N LEU A 83 6.69 -7.81 -4.30
CA LEU A 83 6.05 -8.98 -4.87
C LEU A 83 6.81 -9.37 -6.15
N ASN A 84 7.46 -10.53 -6.11
CA ASN A 84 8.23 -11.07 -7.23
C ASN A 84 7.31 -11.58 -8.35
N GLU A 85 6.75 -10.69 -9.16
CA GLU A 85 6.03 -11.07 -10.39
C GLU A 85 6.94 -11.24 -11.62
N PHE A 86 8.26 -11.17 -11.47
CA PHE A 86 9.18 -11.64 -12.50
C PHE A 86 9.19 -13.17 -12.54
N ILE A 87 8.25 -13.75 -13.28
CA ILE A 87 8.47 -15.06 -13.89
C ILE A 87 9.59 -14.86 -14.90
N TYR A 88 10.74 -15.51 -14.66
CA TYR A 88 11.76 -15.68 -15.68
C TYR A 88 11.09 -16.35 -16.89
N VAL A 89 11.01 -15.62 -18.00
CA VAL A 89 10.73 -16.23 -19.30
C VAL A 89 12.07 -16.80 -19.75
N ASP A 90 12.29 -18.09 -19.51
CA ASP A 90 13.29 -18.88 -20.23
C ASP A 90 12.64 -19.40 -21.52
#